data_AF-E1SL43-F1
#
_entry.id   AF-E1SL43-F1
#
_cell.length_a   1.000
_cell.length_b   1.000
_cell.length_c   1.000
_cell.angle_alpha   90.00
_cell.angle_beta   90.00
_cell.angle_gamma   90.00
#
_symmetry.space_group_name_H-M   'P 1'
#
loop_
_entity.id
_entity.type
_entity.pdbx_description
1 polymer ?
#
loop_
_entity_poly.entity_id
_entity_poly.type
_entity_poly.pdbx_seq_one_letter_code
_entity_poly.pdbx_strand_id
1 'polypeptide(L)'
;MTMKKTLLASAILTAMLTACGGGSSSDSTPTPSNSAPTDIALSNASVDENATAATIGQLSATDADAGDTFTFSSSDARVAIDGTTLSLAEGVKLNFEDTASIDVEVSVADSAGNSFSKTLTISVNDLLDTYAFPSRFGDGSSVSYGGQTTRHVLIAELNHYIGNQLQNDVETGVLTTKDAVIAKLTSFYAMTAEEYDLVADDFAVQFLDGTRQTVLRDLSSSHKDLSGKIAGNDATGQHKDWNGSDFAGWGATGSTTPENLVYTLFDMLGDNAQAYLDGGIRQDINGNAITSIYLTEDGRDLKQLIQKFLLMSVAYSQGADDYLDYDLDGKGLNSDNVSNKDDKGYTALEHTYDEGFGYFGAARDYLDYSDDELAQKGGRDDWQGMHDTNGDGVIDLNSEYNFGQSTNAAKRDRGATVATDMTAAAMNAFLQGRQIITDADGALTTEQMDALKAQVTIALENWEMAIVATVVHYINDTNADLAKLAAADEDFSYSDLAKHWSEMKGFALGLQFNPKAPLTDAQFEQLHSLIGDMPVMSGDIAAYQADLMTARQLLADAYEIASDNAANW
;
A
#
# COMPACT_ATOMS: atom_id res chain seq x y z
N MET A 1 17.46 -40.50 21.05
CA MET A 1 17.03 -41.12 22.33
C MET A 1 18.03 -42.20 22.74
N THR A 2 19.11 -41.83 23.44
CA THR A 2 19.98 -42.80 24.13
C THR A 2 20.70 -42.10 25.27
N MET A 3 20.14 -42.18 26.49
CA MET A 3 20.82 -41.77 27.72
C MET A 3 21.73 -42.90 28.21
N LYS A 4 22.94 -42.57 28.67
CA LYS A 4 23.66 -43.34 29.71
C LYS A 4 24.38 -42.39 30.66
N LYS A 5 24.00 -42.47 31.93
CA LYS A 5 24.62 -41.84 33.12
C LYS A 5 25.77 -42.71 33.64
N THR A 6 26.83 -42.07 34.16
CA THR A 6 27.80 -42.62 35.14
C THR A 6 28.67 -41.42 35.59
N LEU A 7 28.62 -40.90 36.82
CA LEU A 7 28.98 -41.40 38.17
C LEU A 7 30.31 -40.80 38.67
N LEU A 8 30.17 -40.10 39.80
CA LEU A 8 31.16 -39.58 40.74
C LEU A 8 32.38 -40.49 40.97
N ALA A 9 33.54 -39.86 41.17
CA ALA A 9 34.65 -40.44 41.93
C ALA A 9 35.04 -39.48 43.06
N SER A 10 34.77 -39.90 44.30
CA SER A 10 35.37 -39.38 45.52
C SER A 10 36.76 -39.96 45.70
N ALA A 11 37.71 -39.16 46.18
CA ALA A 11 38.94 -39.64 46.80
C ALA A 11 39.02 -39.12 48.24
N ILE A 12 38.96 -40.08 49.16
CA ILE A 12 39.18 -39.93 50.60
C ILE A 12 40.68 -40.05 50.86
N LEU A 13 41.26 -39.13 51.63
CA LEU A 13 42.47 -39.43 52.41
C LEU A 13 42.35 -38.79 53.81
N THR A 14 42.19 -39.65 54.81
CA THR A 14 42.23 -39.33 56.25
C THR A 14 43.61 -39.61 56.82
N ALA A 15 44.13 -38.72 57.69
CA ALA A 15 44.79 -39.09 58.94
C ALA A 15 44.97 -37.88 59.87
N MET A 16 44.63 -38.06 61.14
CA MET A 16 44.68 -37.10 62.25
C MET A 16 46.12 -36.71 62.66
N LEU A 17 46.29 -35.58 63.36
CA LEU A 17 46.87 -35.55 64.72
C LEU A 17 46.65 -34.18 65.43
N THR A 18 45.94 -34.28 66.56
CA THR A 18 46.03 -33.60 67.87
C THR A 18 46.49 -32.14 68.03
N ALA A 19 45.66 -31.43 68.81
CA ALA A 19 45.84 -30.13 69.46
C ALA A 19 47.14 -29.96 70.27
N CYS A 20 47.66 -28.73 70.32
CA CYS A 20 47.61 -27.78 71.46
C CYS A 20 48.68 -26.69 71.24
N GLY A 21 48.35 -25.41 71.47
CA GLY A 21 49.35 -24.35 71.54
C GLY A 21 48.84 -22.99 71.09
N GLY A 22 48.34 -22.21 72.04
CA GLY A 22 47.94 -20.83 71.83
C GLY A 22 49.11 -19.93 71.43
N GLY A 23 48.79 -18.96 70.57
CA GLY A 23 49.58 -17.79 70.25
C GLY A 23 48.66 -16.81 69.56
N SER A 24 48.14 -15.83 70.31
CA SER A 24 47.45 -14.67 69.76
C SER A 24 48.40 -13.91 68.84
N SER A 25 48.28 -14.19 67.54
CA SER A 25 48.69 -13.27 66.48
C SER A 25 47.40 -12.74 65.90
N SER A 26 47.11 -11.46 66.16
CA SER A 26 46.13 -10.71 65.40
C SER A 26 46.70 -10.50 63.99
N ASP A 27 46.69 -11.55 63.19
CA ASP A 27 46.86 -11.43 61.75
C ASP A 27 45.50 -11.01 61.21
N SER A 28 45.26 -9.70 61.27
CA SER A 28 44.21 -9.07 60.48
C SER A 28 44.67 -9.11 59.03
N THR A 29 44.59 -10.28 58.39
CA THR A 29 44.41 -10.28 56.95
C THR A 29 43.14 -9.45 56.73
N PRO A 30 43.21 -8.31 56.02
CA PRO A 30 41.99 -7.58 55.72
C PRO A 30 41.10 -8.56 54.98
N THR A 31 39.91 -8.84 55.53
CA THR A 31 38.85 -9.42 54.71
C THR A 31 38.74 -8.53 53.47
N PRO A 32 38.81 -9.08 52.24
CA PRO A 32 38.68 -8.26 51.05
C PRO A 32 37.41 -7.42 51.20
N SER A 33 37.58 -6.09 51.16
CA SER A 33 36.47 -5.16 51.17
C SER A 33 35.95 -5.13 49.75
N ASN A 34 34.68 -5.45 49.58
CA ASN A 34 34.01 -5.35 48.30
C ASN A 34 34.14 -3.93 47.73
N SER A 35 34.42 -3.83 46.44
CA SER A 35 34.53 -2.61 45.64
C SER A 35 33.30 -2.51 44.75
N ALA A 36 32.88 -1.30 44.40
CA ALA A 36 31.77 -1.13 43.46
C ALA A 36 32.23 -1.41 42.03
N PRO A 37 31.32 -1.84 41.13
CA PRO A 37 31.62 -1.93 39.71
C PRO A 37 32.09 -0.58 39.15
N THR A 38 32.98 -0.60 38.16
CA THR A 38 33.58 0.63 37.60
C THR A 38 33.22 0.89 36.15
N ASP A 39 32.66 -0.10 35.46
CA ASP A 39 32.24 0.07 34.06
C ASP A 39 31.12 -0.92 33.69
N ILE A 40 30.34 -0.54 32.67
CA ILE A 40 29.39 -1.40 31.96
C ILE A 40 29.79 -1.42 30.48
N ALA A 41 29.88 -2.60 29.89
CA ALA A 41 30.10 -2.78 28.46
C ALA A 41 28.94 -3.57 27.83
N LEU A 42 28.65 -3.27 26.57
CA LEU A 42 27.62 -3.91 25.77
C LEU A 42 28.25 -4.52 24.52
N SER A 43 27.91 -5.77 24.21
CA SER A 43 28.57 -6.52 23.13
C SER A 43 28.27 -6.01 21.72
N ASN A 44 27.13 -5.34 21.54
CA ASN A 44 26.71 -4.70 20.30
C ASN A 44 25.85 -3.48 20.66
N ALA A 45 26.10 -2.34 20.03
CA ALA A 45 25.44 -1.06 20.33
C ALA A 45 24.67 -0.54 19.12
N SER A 46 24.09 -1.45 18.34
CA SER A 46 23.23 -1.14 17.21
C SER A 46 22.04 -2.09 17.18
N VAL A 47 20.93 -1.65 16.62
CA VAL A 47 19.74 -2.46 16.39
C VAL A 47 19.10 -2.00 15.08
N ASP A 48 18.61 -2.96 14.30
CA ASP A 48 17.83 -2.64 13.10
C ASP A 48 16.52 -1.97 13.53
N GLU A 49 16.13 -0.92 12.81
CA GLU A 49 14.82 -0.32 13.00
C GLU A 49 13.69 -1.30 12.68
N ASN A 50 12.46 -0.94 13.07
CA ASN A 50 11.25 -1.74 12.84
C ASN A 50 11.21 -3.13 13.50
N ALA A 51 12.33 -3.61 14.03
CA ALA A 51 12.47 -4.89 14.70
C ALA A 51 11.76 -4.88 16.06
N THR A 52 10.90 -5.88 16.30
CA THR A 52 10.17 -6.01 17.57
C THR A 52 10.94 -6.88 18.56
N ALA A 53 10.99 -6.45 19.83
CA ALA A 53 11.67 -7.17 20.91
C ALA A 53 13.12 -7.59 20.55
N ALA A 54 13.78 -6.80 19.71
CA ALA A 54 15.08 -7.14 19.15
C ALA A 54 16.15 -7.16 20.23
N THR A 55 16.98 -8.20 20.24
CA THR A 55 18.14 -8.26 21.14
C THR A 55 19.20 -7.29 20.63
N ILE A 56 19.59 -6.34 21.48
CA ILE A 56 20.64 -5.37 21.17
C ILE A 56 22.01 -5.99 21.44
N GLY A 57 22.20 -6.56 22.65
CA GLY A 57 23.46 -7.20 23.02
C GLY A 57 23.52 -7.69 24.47
N GLN A 58 24.68 -8.24 24.84
CA GLN A 58 24.96 -8.70 26.20
C GLN A 58 25.71 -7.63 26.99
N LEU A 59 25.20 -7.34 28.19
CA LEU A 59 25.79 -6.50 29.20
C LEU A 59 26.88 -7.26 29.98
N SER A 60 27.93 -6.55 30.33
CA SER A 60 29.00 -7.03 31.22
C SER A 60 29.50 -5.88 32.09
N ALA A 61 30.04 -6.21 33.25
CA ALA A 61 30.56 -5.24 34.20
C ALA A 61 32.04 -5.47 34.47
N THR A 62 32.76 -4.38 34.72
CA THR A 62 34.16 -4.45 35.21
C THR A 62 34.17 -4.20 36.71
N ASP A 63 34.69 -5.16 37.46
CA ASP A 63 34.85 -5.11 38.91
C ASP A 63 36.22 -5.68 39.31
N ALA A 64 36.75 -5.21 40.45
CA ALA A 64 38.03 -5.66 40.99
C ALA A 64 37.91 -6.97 41.79
N ASP A 65 36.72 -7.31 42.26
CA ASP A 65 36.46 -8.48 43.10
C ASP A 65 36.21 -9.76 42.27
N ALA A 66 37.02 -10.78 42.53
CA ALA A 66 37.00 -12.01 41.74
C ALA A 66 35.81 -12.92 42.12
N GLY A 67 35.04 -13.34 41.12
CA GLY A 67 33.90 -14.26 41.30
C GLY A 67 32.61 -13.57 41.72
N ASP A 68 32.55 -12.24 41.61
CA ASP A 68 31.37 -11.46 41.92
C ASP A 68 30.24 -11.71 40.91
N THR A 69 29.00 -11.44 41.33
CA THR A 69 27.80 -11.57 40.48
C THR A 69 27.15 -10.23 40.26
N PHE A 70 26.69 -9.98 39.04
CA PHE A 70 26.13 -8.69 38.64
C PHE A 70 24.66 -8.78 38.28
N THR A 71 23.88 -7.81 38.74
CA THR A 71 22.48 -7.62 38.34
C THR A 71 22.35 -6.31 37.60
N PHE A 72 21.92 -6.36 36.33
CA PHE A 72 21.69 -5.19 35.50
C PHE A 72 20.24 -4.73 35.56
N SER A 73 20.02 -3.43 35.42
CA SER A 73 18.69 -2.81 35.39
C SER A 73 18.71 -1.52 34.58
N SER A 74 17.56 -1.14 34.03
CA SER A 74 17.31 0.14 33.37
C SER A 74 15.91 0.60 33.72
N SER A 75 15.70 1.91 33.83
CA SER A 75 14.38 2.53 33.98
C SER A 75 13.79 3.02 32.66
N ASP A 76 14.53 2.87 31.55
CA ASP A 76 14.07 3.26 30.23
C ASP A 76 13.03 2.27 29.71
N ALA A 77 11.81 2.75 29.50
CA ALA A 77 10.68 1.91 29.07
C ALA A 77 10.85 1.33 27.65
N ARG A 78 11.80 1.84 26.86
CA ARG A 78 12.07 1.34 25.50
C ARG A 78 12.84 0.02 25.50
N VAL A 79 13.48 -0.35 26.61
CA VAL A 79 14.31 -1.55 26.69
C VAL A 79 13.85 -2.50 27.79
N ALA A 80 14.20 -3.77 27.62
CA ALA A 80 14.08 -4.80 28.64
C ALA A 80 15.47 -5.40 28.91
N ILE A 81 15.72 -5.80 30.16
CA ILE A 81 16.93 -6.51 30.56
C ILE A 81 16.51 -7.83 31.20
N ASP A 82 16.90 -8.96 30.60
CA ASP A 82 16.79 -10.30 31.18
C ASP A 82 18.17 -10.89 31.45
N GLY A 83 18.53 -10.98 32.73
CA GLY A 83 19.88 -11.35 33.16
C GLY A 83 20.93 -10.35 32.66
N THR A 84 21.64 -10.71 31.59
CA THR A 84 22.63 -9.84 30.94
C THR A 84 22.21 -9.43 29.52
N THR A 85 21.08 -9.91 29.01
CA THR A 85 20.61 -9.56 27.67
C THR A 85 19.85 -8.25 27.72
N LEU A 86 20.30 -7.26 26.96
CA LEU A 86 19.57 -6.02 26.68
C LEU A 86 18.82 -6.17 25.35
N SER A 87 17.52 -5.94 25.36
CA SER A 87 16.66 -5.95 24.18
C SER A 87 15.75 -4.73 24.14
N LEU A 88 15.12 -4.45 23.00
CA LEU A 88 13.94 -3.59 22.97
C LEU A 88 12.84 -4.23 23.82
N ALA A 89 12.03 -3.39 24.48
CA ALA A 89 10.87 -3.83 25.21
C ALA A 89 9.79 -4.37 24.25
N GLU A 90 8.87 -5.19 24.79
CA GLU A 90 7.76 -5.70 24.00
C GLU A 90 6.87 -4.56 23.47
N GLY A 91 6.54 -4.62 22.18
CA GLY A 91 5.75 -3.58 21.49
C GLY A 91 6.54 -2.32 21.12
N VAL A 92 7.83 -2.23 21.47
CA VAL A 92 8.69 -1.10 21.07
C VAL A 92 9.38 -1.43 19.76
N LYS A 93 9.30 -0.47 18.82
CA LYS A 93 10.09 -0.39 17.59
C LYS A 93 10.76 0.97 17.56
N LEU A 94 11.99 1.02 17.04
CA LEU A 94 12.66 2.27 16.71
C LEU A 94 12.44 2.54 15.22
N ASN A 95 12.40 3.81 14.85
CA ASN A 95 12.35 4.31 13.46
C ASN A 95 13.56 5.26 13.32
N PHE A 96 14.34 5.08 12.25
CA PHE A 96 15.58 5.79 12.00
C PHE A 96 15.31 7.24 11.56
N GLU A 97 14.30 7.46 10.71
CA GLU A 97 13.83 8.76 10.22
C GLU A 97 13.43 9.67 11.38
N ASP A 98 12.87 9.09 12.46
CA ASP A 98 12.58 9.76 13.72
C ASP A 98 13.85 10.00 14.57
N THR A 99 14.62 8.93 14.82
CA THR A 99 15.80 8.99 15.70
C THR A 99 16.88 7.97 15.35
N ALA A 100 17.99 8.44 14.77
CA ALA A 100 19.13 7.62 14.40
C ALA A 100 19.88 6.96 15.59
N SER A 101 19.62 7.37 16.83
CA SER A 101 20.15 6.71 18.03
C SER A 101 19.28 6.95 19.26
N ILE A 102 19.45 6.09 20.26
CA ILE A 102 18.87 6.28 21.60
C ILE A 102 19.95 6.18 22.68
N ASP A 103 19.84 7.00 23.71
CA ASP A 103 20.65 6.89 24.92
C ASP A 103 19.88 6.17 26.01
N VAL A 104 20.46 5.10 26.57
CA VAL A 104 19.86 4.25 27.61
C VAL A 104 20.77 4.24 28.85
N GLU A 105 20.26 4.69 30.00
CA GLU A 105 20.97 4.57 31.28
C GLU A 105 20.82 3.16 31.85
N VAL A 106 21.94 2.43 31.96
CA VAL A 106 21.97 1.11 32.58
C VAL A 106 22.71 1.20 33.92
N SER A 107 22.13 0.56 34.94
CA SER A 107 22.74 0.40 36.25
C SER A 107 23.10 -1.06 36.50
N VAL A 108 24.26 -1.30 37.10
CA VAL A 108 24.69 -2.61 37.57
C VAL A 108 24.89 -2.58 39.09
N ALA A 109 24.45 -3.63 39.78
CA ALA A 109 24.75 -3.86 41.19
C ALA A 109 25.54 -5.18 41.37
N ASP A 110 26.55 -5.15 42.23
CA ASP A 110 27.31 -6.32 42.65
C ASP A 110 26.57 -7.16 43.71
N SER A 111 27.19 -8.25 44.19
CA SER A 111 26.57 -9.13 45.20
C SER A 111 26.45 -8.49 46.60
N ALA A 112 27.19 -7.41 46.86
CA ALA A 112 27.14 -6.62 48.09
C ALA A 112 26.16 -5.44 48.01
N GLY A 113 25.57 -5.18 46.83
CA GLY A 113 24.63 -4.10 46.57
C GLY A 113 25.26 -2.75 46.25
N ASN A 114 26.58 -2.66 45.99
CA ASN A 114 27.14 -1.43 45.45
C ASN A 114 26.79 -1.31 43.96
N SER A 115 26.59 -0.08 43.50
CA SER A 115 26.05 0.17 42.17
C SER A 115 26.90 1.13 41.35
N PHE A 116 26.85 0.96 40.03
CA PHE A 116 27.40 1.87 39.04
C PHE A 116 26.40 2.04 37.89
N SER A 117 26.33 3.24 37.33
CA SER A 117 25.42 3.56 36.22
C SER A 117 26.20 4.16 35.05
N LYS A 118 25.80 3.81 33.83
CA LYS A 118 26.41 4.30 32.59
C LYS A 118 25.34 4.44 31.51
N THR A 119 25.38 5.55 30.81
CA THR A 119 24.61 5.74 29.59
C THR A 119 25.28 5.00 28.43
N LEU A 120 24.52 4.15 27.76
CA LEU A 120 24.90 3.44 26.56
C LEU A 120 24.13 4.07 25.39
N THR A 121 24.86 4.54 24.38
CA THR A 121 24.26 4.99 23.12
C THR A 121 24.09 3.78 22.21
N ILE A 122 22.87 3.58 21.72
CA ILE A 122 22.51 2.51 20.78
C ILE A 122 22.16 3.19 19.46
N SER A 123 22.91 2.85 18.41
CA SER A 123 22.60 3.28 17.04
C SER A 123 21.39 2.52 16.50
N VAL A 124 20.56 3.21 15.73
CA VAL A 124 19.50 2.60 14.92
C VAL A 124 20.06 2.43 13.52
N ASN A 125 19.96 1.22 12.95
CA ASN A 125 20.37 0.99 11.57
C ASN A 125 19.22 1.37 10.64
N ASP A 126 19.53 2.25 9.70
CA ASP A 126 18.70 2.66 8.55
C ASP A 126 18.48 1.45 7.63
N LEU A 127 17.21 1.07 7.46
CA LEU A 127 16.75 0.08 6.52
C LEU A 127 16.05 0.77 5.34
N LEU A 128 16.13 0.15 4.16
CA LEU A 128 15.39 0.64 3.01
C LEU A 128 13.89 0.30 3.17
N ASP A 129 13.15 1.18 3.83
CA ASP A 129 11.70 1.06 4.05
C ASP A 129 10.88 2.30 3.63
N THR A 130 11.56 3.42 3.38
CA THR A 130 10.98 4.65 2.86
C THR A 130 11.35 4.89 1.39
N TYR A 131 10.39 5.29 0.56
CA TYR A 131 10.61 5.65 -0.85
C TYR A 131 11.25 7.04 -0.99
N ALA A 132 12.48 7.16 -0.50
CA ALA A 132 13.26 8.38 -0.52
C ALA A 132 14.65 8.11 -1.13
N PHE A 133 14.92 8.69 -2.29
CA PHE A 133 16.19 8.53 -2.99
C PHE A 133 16.85 9.90 -3.22
N PRO A 134 18.09 10.11 -2.76
CA PRO A 134 18.82 11.34 -3.04
C PRO A 134 19.21 11.42 -4.52
N SER A 135 19.49 12.64 -5.00
CA SER A 135 20.03 12.86 -6.33
C SER A 135 21.52 12.52 -6.38
N ARG A 136 21.95 11.79 -7.40
CA ARG A 136 23.38 11.62 -7.72
C ARG A 136 24.00 12.83 -8.43
N PHE A 137 23.17 13.81 -8.82
CA PHE A 137 23.57 14.97 -9.63
C PHE A 137 23.65 16.28 -8.81
N GLY A 138 23.40 16.24 -7.50
CA GLY A 138 23.47 17.40 -6.62
C GLY A 138 22.72 17.18 -5.31
N ASP A 139 22.46 18.28 -4.61
CA ASP A 139 21.66 18.25 -3.38
C ASP A 139 20.17 18.06 -3.71
N GLY A 140 19.47 17.26 -2.90
CA GLY A 140 18.02 17.05 -3.01
C GLY A 140 17.64 15.61 -3.38
N SER A 141 16.36 15.41 -3.71
CA SER A 141 15.80 14.11 -4.07
C SER A 141 15.80 13.89 -5.58
N SER A 142 15.99 12.64 -6.01
CA SER A 142 15.73 12.20 -7.39
C SER A 142 14.27 11.76 -7.62
N VAL A 143 13.47 11.62 -6.56
CA VAL A 143 12.10 11.11 -6.63
C VAL A 143 11.13 12.12 -7.23
N SER A 144 10.46 11.78 -8.32
CA SER A 144 9.52 12.68 -9.01
C SER A 144 8.38 11.96 -9.73
N TYR A 145 7.14 12.16 -9.27
CA TYR A 145 5.92 11.60 -9.87
C TYR A 145 4.67 12.46 -9.67
N GLY A 146 4.81 13.79 -9.51
CA GLY A 146 3.67 14.67 -9.24
C GLY A 146 2.56 14.65 -10.32
N GLY A 147 2.91 14.27 -11.55
CA GLY A 147 1.91 14.08 -12.62
C GLY A 147 0.98 12.89 -12.38
N GLN A 148 1.47 11.84 -11.75
CA GLN A 148 0.73 10.64 -11.37
C GLN A 148 -0.20 10.97 -10.20
N THR A 149 0.33 11.64 -9.17
CA THR A 149 -0.46 12.18 -8.05
C THR A 149 -1.60 13.06 -8.55
N THR A 150 -1.33 13.96 -9.51
CA THR A 150 -2.36 14.83 -10.10
C THR A 150 -3.50 14.02 -10.73
N ARG A 151 -3.22 12.88 -11.36
CA ARG A 151 -4.27 12.03 -11.96
C ARG A 151 -5.05 11.24 -10.91
N HIS A 152 -4.40 10.77 -9.85
CA HIS A 152 -5.12 10.21 -8.69
C HIS A 152 -6.07 11.25 -8.08
N VAL A 153 -5.61 12.49 -7.94
CA VAL A 153 -6.44 13.61 -7.46
C VAL A 153 -7.60 13.88 -8.42
N LEU A 154 -7.38 13.96 -9.73
CA LEU A 154 -8.48 14.14 -10.71
C LEU A 154 -9.53 13.02 -10.64
N ILE A 155 -9.10 11.75 -10.46
CA ILE A 155 -10.01 10.62 -10.27
C ILE A 155 -10.79 10.75 -8.95
N ALA A 156 -10.11 11.13 -7.86
CA ALA A 156 -10.73 11.33 -6.55
C ALA A 156 -11.73 12.50 -6.56
N GLU A 157 -11.39 13.61 -7.21
CA GLU A 157 -12.23 14.79 -7.36
C GLU A 157 -13.46 14.52 -8.23
N LEU A 158 -13.30 13.81 -9.35
CA LEU A 158 -14.45 13.38 -10.16
C LEU A 158 -15.40 12.50 -9.35
N ASN A 159 -14.86 11.53 -8.59
CA ASN A 159 -15.67 10.67 -7.73
C ASN A 159 -16.37 11.46 -6.60
N HIS A 160 -15.65 12.40 -5.98
CA HIS A 160 -16.17 13.28 -4.95
C HIS A 160 -17.30 14.17 -5.50
N TYR A 161 -17.10 14.77 -6.67
CA TYR A 161 -18.09 15.62 -7.33
C TYR A 161 -19.37 14.85 -7.68
N ILE A 162 -19.25 13.67 -8.32
CA ILE A 162 -20.41 12.82 -8.67
C ILE A 162 -21.20 12.43 -7.41
N GLY A 163 -20.51 12.10 -6.32
CA GLY A 163 -21.13 11.64 -5.08
C GLY A 163 -21.76 12.73 -4.22
N ASN A 164 -21.22 13.95 -4.25
CA ASN A 164 -21.55 14.98 -3.25
C ASN A 164 -22.15 16.27 -3.84
N GLN A 165 -21.86 16.61 -5.11
CA GLN A 165 -22.21 17.93 -5.67
C GLN A 165 -23.08 17.86 -6.93
N LEU A 166 -22.89 16.86 -7.80
CA LEU A 166 -23.59 16.77 -9.08
C LEU A 166 -25.12 16.87 -8.92
N GLN A 167 -25.68 16.15 -7.95
CA GLN A 167 -27.13 16.19 -7.69
C GLN A 167 -27.60 17.58 -7.25
N ASN A 168 -26.88 18.22 -6.32
CA ASN A 168 -27.21 19.57 -5.88
C ASN A 168 -27.14 20.58 -7.05
N ASP A 169 -26.16 20.47 -7.93
CA ASP A 169 -26.01 21.37 -9.08
C ASP A 169 -27.17 21.22 -10.07
N VAL A 170 -27.70 20.02 -10.25
CA VAL A 170 -28.92 19.78 -11.05
C VAL A 170 -30.15 20.33 -10.34
N GLU A 171 -30.33 20.05 -9.05
CA GLU A 171 -31.50 20.46 -8.25
C GLU A 171 -31.62 21.98 -8.08
N THR A 172 -30.48 22.67 -7.97
CA THR A 172 -30.40 24.13 -7.78
C THR A 172 -30.36 24.91 -9.09
N GLY A 173 -30.35 24.21 -10.24
CA GLY A 173 -30.35 24.83 -11.57
C GLY A 173 -29.01 25.40 -12.02
N VAL A 174 -27.90 24.96 -11.40
CA VAL A 174 -26.53 25.22 -11.91
C VAL A 174 -26.32 24.46 -13.22
N LEU A 175 -26.78 23.21 -13.28
CA LEU A 175 -26.74 22.36 -14.46
C LEU A 175 -28.16 22.07 -14.95
N THR A 176 -28.53 22.63 -16.11
CA THR A 176 -29.92 22.62 -16.59
C THR A 176 -30.16 21.70 -17.79
N THR A 177 -29.14 21.00 -18.29
CA THR A 177 -29.25 20.08 -19.44
C THR A 177 -28.31 18.90 -19.30
N LYS A 178 -28.63 17.78 -19.97
CA LYS A 178 -27.71 16.65 -20.16
C LYS A 178 -26.31 17.09 -20.63
N ASP A 179 -26.26 17.95 -21.65
CA ASP A 179 -24.99 18.44 -22.21
C ASP A 179 -24.16 19.22 -21.17
N ALA A 180 -24.80 20.02 -20.30
CA ALA A 180 -24.09 20.75 -19.25
C ALA A 180 -23.52 19.80 -18.19
N VAL A 181 -24.25 18.74 -17.85
CA VAL A 181 -23.76 17.68 -16.95
C VAL A 181 -22.54 16.98 -17.57
N ILE A 182 -22.63 16.54 -18.82
CA ILE A 182 -21.51 15.88 -19.51
C ILE A 182 -20.31 16.81 -19.61
N ALA A 183 -20.50 18.08 -20.01
CA ALA A 183 -19.41 19.06 -20.08
C ALA A 183 -18.71 19.24 -18.72
N LYS A 184 -19.47 19.28 -17.63
CA LYS A 184 -18.92 19.38 -16.27
C LYS A 184 -18.16 18.11 -15.85
N LEU A 185 -18.60 16.92 -16.23
CA LEU A 185 -17.85 15.68 -15.97
C LEU A 185 -16.56 15.65 -16.80
N THR A 186 -16.65 16.02 -18.08
CA THR A 186 -15.49 16.11 -18.99
C THR A 186 -14.43 17.09 -18.49
N SER A 187 -14.80 18.15 -17.77
CA SER A 187 -13.82 19.09 -17.20
C SER A 187 -12.91 18.49 -16.11
N PHE A 188 -13.22 17.31 -15.57
CA PHE A 188 -12.30 16.56 -14.69
C PHE A 188 -11.47 15.54 -15.48
N TYR A 189 -11.97 15.10 -16.63
CA TYR A 189 -11.45 13.94 -17.37
C TYR A 189 -10.53 14.33 -18.53
N ALA A 190 -10.94 15.29 -19.37
CA ALA A 190 -10.28 15.62 -20.63
C ALA A 190 -10.07 17.13 -20.79
N MET A 191 -9.43 17.76 -19.78
CA MET A 191 -9.03 19.16 -19.88
C MET A 191 -7.97 19.32 -20.97
N THR A 192 -8.10 20.33 -21.83
CA THR A 192 -7.01 20.71 -22.74
C THR A 192 -5.86 21.39 -21.98
N ALA A 193 -4.71 21.56 -22.63
CA ALA A 193 -3.60 22.31 -22.06
C ALA A 193 -4.00 23.77 -21.76
N GLU A 194 -4.76 24.40 -22.64
CA GLU A 194 -5.27 25.76 -22.46
C GLU A 194 -6.27 25.84 -21.31
N GLU A 195 -7.18 24.87 -21.19
CA GLU A 195 -8.15 24.82 -20.09
C GLU A 195 -7.43 24.62 -18.75
N TYR A 196 -6.48 23.69 -18.68
CA TYR A 196 -5.67 23.44 -17.50
C TYR A 196 -4.91 24.70 -17.07
N ASP A 197 -4.27 25.40 -18.00
CA ASP A 197 -3.55 26.62 -17.67
C ASP A 197 -4.46 27.75 -17.17
N LEU A 198 -5.74 27.74 -17.55
CA LEU A 198 -6.73 28.70 -17.06
C LEU A 198 -7.30 28.34 -15.68
N VAL A 199 -7.40 27.06 -15.34
CA VAL A 199 -8.13 26.61 -14.14
C VAL A 199 -7.25 26.03 -13.04
N ALA A 200 -6.02 25.59 -13.32
CA ALA A 200 -5.22 24.84 -12.36
C ALA A 200 -4.89 25.61 -11.07
N ASP A 201 -4.89 26.95 -11.12
CA ASP A 201 -4.66 27.81 -9.94
C ASP A 201 -5.93 27.99 -9.09
N ASP A 202 -7.11 27.65 -9.62
CA ASP A 202 -8.42 27.80 -8.95
C ASP A 202 -9.16 26.45 -8.75
N PHE A 203 -8.71 25.38 -9.41
CA PHE A 203 -9.28 24.05 -9.28
C PHE A 203 -8.90 23.50 -7.90
N ALA A 204 -9.82 23.62 -6.95
CA ALA A 204 -9.63 23.20 -5.57
C ALA A 204 -9.54 21.68 -5.44
N VAL A 205 -8.63 21.23 -4.56
CA VAL A 205 -8.61 19.88 -4.01
C VAL A 205 -9.60 19.85 -2.83
N GLN A 206 -10.69 19.10 -2.98
CA GLN A 206 -11.84 19.01 -2.07
C GLN A 206 -12.12 17.58 -1.60
N PHE A 207 -11.52 16.55 -2.23
CA PHE A 207 -11.75 15.16 -1.81
C PHE A 207 -11.18 14.86 -0.41
N LEU A 208 -10.21 15.66 0.03
CA LEU A 208 -9.55 15.58 1.33
C LEU A 208 -9.26 16.98 1.86
N ASP A 209 -9.60 17.22 3.14
CA ASP A 209 -9.27 18.45 3.85
C ASP A 209 -7.85 18.40 4.44
N GLY A 210 -7.23 19.56 4.68
CA GLY A 210 -5.95 19.64 5.38
C GLY A 210 -4.74 19.20 4.57
N THR A 211 -4.82 19.25 3.25
CA THR A 211 -3.74 18.89 2.34
C THR A 211 -2.75 20.02 2.12
N ARG A 212 -1.48 19.67 1.88
CA ARG A 212 -0.44 20.62 1.45
C ARG A 212 -0.76 21.22 0.08
N GLN A 213 -1.22 20.38 -0.85
CA GLN A 213 -1.67 20.82 -2.17
C GLN A 213 -3.15 21.13 -2.11
N THR A 214 -3.48 22.40 -2.34
CA THR A 214 -4.86 22.93 -2.22
C THR A 214 -5.51 23.16 -3.57
N VAL A 215 -4.70 23.29 -4.64
CA VAL A 215 -5.14 23.40 -6.04
C VAL A 215 -4.29 22.53 -6.96
N LEU A 216 -4.76 22.26 -8.19
CA LEU A 216 -4.03 21.39 -9.14
C LEU A 216 -2.61 21.87 -9.46
N ARG A 217 -2.37 23.19 -9.51
CA ARG A 217 -1.04 23.76 -9.78
C ARG A 217 -0.01 23.38 -8.73
N ASP A 218 -0.44 23.17 -7.48
CA ASP A 218 0.45 22.75 -6.39
C ASP A 218 1.03 21.34 -6.63
N LEU A 219 0.34 20.51 -7.43
CA LEU A 219 0.75 19.15 -7.78
C LEU A 219 1.55 19.09 -9.08
N SER A 220 1.16 19.87 -10.10
CA SER A 220 1.87 19.91 -11.37
C SER A 220 1.85 21.28 -12.03
N SER A 221 3.04 21.75 -12.42
CA SER A 221 3.19 22.98 -13.18
C SER A 221 2.82 22.83 -14.66
N SER A 222 2.65 21.61 -15.16
CA SER A 222 2.33 21.30 -16.56
C SER A 222 1.01 20.55 -16.65
N HIS A 223 0.31 20.72 -17.78
CA HIS A 223 -0.97 20.07 -18.08
C HIS A 223 -1.00 18.58 -17.68
N LYS A 224 -2.06 18.22 -16.95
CA LYS A 224 -2.43 16.84 -16.63
C LYS A 224 -3.94 16.67 -16.81
N ASP A 225 -4.30 15.58 -17.48
CA ASP A 225 -5.66 15.10 -17.65
C ASP A 225 -5.67 13.56 -17.51
N LEU A 226 -6.88 12.99 -17.55
CA LEU A 226 -7.10 11.55 -17.50
C LEU A 226 -7.19 10.95 -18.91
N SER A 227 -7.90 11.61 -19.83
CA SER A 227 -8.08 11.16 -21.22
C SER A 227 -6.75 10.95 -21.94
N GLY A 228 -5.78 11.86 -21.78
CA GLY A 228 -4.45 11.72 -22.38
C GLY A 228 -3.63 10.53 -21.85
N LYS A 229 -4.03 9.90 -20.75
CA LYS A 229 -3.37 8.73 -20.15
C LYS A 229 -4.28 7.51 -20.03
N ILE A 230 -5.48 7.56 -20.62
CA ILE A 230 -6.30 6.36 -20.69
C ILE A 230 -5.70 5.36 -21.68
N ALA A 231 -5.80 4.07 -21.39
CA ALA A 231 -5.39 2.99 -22.30
C ALA A 231 -5.92 3.25 -23.72
N GLY A 232 -5.02 3.24 -24.71
CA GLY A 232 -5.27 3.59 -26.11
C GLY A 232 -4.84 5.00 -26.51
N ASN A 233 -4.89 5.98 -25.61
CA ASN A 233 -4.60 7.38 -25.94
C ASN A 233 -3.13 7.77 -25.73
N ASP A 234 -2.38 6.96 -24.98
CA ASP A 234 -0.92 6.99 -24.93
C ASP A 234 -0.33 5.75 -25.64
N ALA A 235 -0.62 5.62 -26.93
CA ALA A 235 -0.36 4.39 -27.69
C ALA A 235 1.11 3.97 -27.80
N THR A 236 2.06 4.81 -27.37
CA THR A 236 3.49 4.45 -27.43
C THR A 236 3.86 3.54 -26.26
N GLY A 237 3.97 2.24 -26.49
CA GLY A 237 4.38 1.28 -25.46
C GLY A 237 3.32 0.25 -25.08
N GLN A 238 2.08 0.46 -25.46
CA GLN A 238 0.97 -0.43 -25.10
C GLN A 238 0.96 -1.71 -25.94
N HIS A 239 0.72 -2.86 -25.31
CA HIS A 239 0.83 -4.18 -25.96
C HIS A 239 -0.36 -4.54 -26.88
N LYS A 240 -1.49 -3.85 -26.75
CA LYS A 240 -2.74 -4.08 -27.52
C LYS A 240 -3.23 -2.80 -28.22
N ASP A 241 -4.02 -2.99 -29.27
CA ASP A 241 -4.72 -1.92 -29.96
C ASP A 241 -6.08 -1.62 -29.30
N TRP A 242 -6.02 -0.87 -28.19
CA TRP A 242 -7.19 -0.50 -27.39
C TRP A 242 -8.21 0.38 -28.12
N ASN A 243 -7.76 1.10 -29.16
CA ASN A 243 -8.60 1.94 -30.00
C ASN A 243 -9.06 1.23 -31.29
N GLY A 244 -8.61 -0.01 -31.49
CA GLY A 244 -9.01 -0.90 -32.57
C GLY A 244 -9.91 -2.02 -32.06
N SER A 245 -9.43 -3.26 -32.15
CA SER A 245 -10.26 -4.45 -31.92
C SER A 245 -10.16 -5.06 -30.52
N ASP A 246 -9.22 -4.61 -29.68
CA ASP A 246 -8.73 -5.48 -28.60
C ASP A 246 -9.42 -5.23 -27.27
N PHE A 247 -10.09 -4.08 -27.08
CA PHE A 247 -10.79 -3.79 -25.83
C PHE A 247 -12.01 -4.71 -25.68
N ALA A 248 -12.01 -5.51 -24.62
CA ALA A 248 -13.05 -6.48 -24.33
C ALA A 248 -13.71 -6.20 -22.97
N GLY A 249 -14.79 -6.94 -22.70
CA GLY A 249 -15.45 -6.95 -21.40
C GLY A 249 -16.59 -5.95 -21.25
N TRP A 250 -16.96 -5.21 -22.29
CA TRP A 250 -18.18 -4.41 -22.36
C TRP A 250 -18.82 -4.51 -23.75
N GLY A 251 -19.98 -5.15 -23.86
CA GLY A 251 -20.53 -5.54 -25.15
C GLY A 251 -19.63 -6.54 -25.90
N ALA A 252 -19.62 -6.48 -27.23
CA ALA A 252 -18.74 -7.30 -28.04
C ALA A 252 -17.29 -6.74 -28.01
N THR A 253 -16.28 -7.60 -28.04
CA THR A 253 -14.88 -7.21 -28.15
C THR A 253 -14.66 -6.27 -29.35
N GLY A 254 -13.98 -5.14 -29.10
CA GLY A 254 -13.74 -4.08 -30.09
C GLY A 254 -14.96 -3.21 -30.43
N SER A 255 -16.10 -3.36 -29.74
CA SER A 255 -17.29 -2.53 -29.99
C SER A 255 -17.24 -1.15 -29.35
N THR A 256 -16.34 -0.96 -28.38
CA THR A 256 -16.04 0.32 -27.73
C THR A 256 -14.54 0.38 -27.45
N THR A 257 -14.06 1.54 -27.00
CA THR A 257 -12.70 1.76 -26.51
C THR A 257 -12.75 2.09 -25.01
N PRO A 258 -11.62 2.06 -24.29
CA PRO A 258 -11.59 2.53 -22.90
C PRO A 258 -12.15 3.95 -22.74
N GLU A 259 -11.74 4.88 -23.61
CA GLU A 259 -12.26 6.26 -23.59
C GLU A 259 -13.76 6.34 -23.87
N ASN A 260 -14.24 5.65 -24.90
CA ASN A 260 -15.66 5.67 -25.25
C ASN A 260 -16.52 5.04 -24.14
N LEU A 261 -15.99 4.09 -23.37
CA LEU A 261 -16.68 3.56 -22.20
C LEU A 261 -16.85 4.64 -21.12
N VAL A 262 -15.82 5.45 -20.83
CA VAL A 262 -15.97 6.59 -19.88
C VAL A 262 -17.05 7.55 -20.34
N TYR A 263 -17.05 7.95 -21.61
CA TYR A 263 -18.10 8.82 -22.14
C TYR A 263 -19.49 8.17 -22.14
N THR A 264 -19.58 6.85 -22.35
CA THR A 264 -20.85 6.11 -22.21
C THR A 264 -21.38 6.20 -20.78
N LEU A 265 -20.52 6.05 -19.77
CA LEU A 265 -20.90 6.17 -18.37
C LEU A 265 -21.29 7.61 -17.98
N PHE A 266 -20.60 8.62 -18.53
CA PHE A 266 -21.00 10.03 -18.39
C PHE A 266 -22.35 10.31 -19.05
N ASP A 267 -22.61 9.73 -20.21
CA ASP A 267 -23.88 9.85 -20.92
C ASP A 267 -25.04 9.30 -20.08
N MET A 268 -24.83 8.16 -19.41
CA MET A 268 -25.80 7.58 -18.48
C MET A 268 -26.06 8.46 -17.25
N LEU A 269 -25.04 9.11 -16.69
CA LEU A 269 -25.22 10.13 -15.63
C LEU A 269 -26.05 11.32 -16.16
N GLY A 270 -25.75 11.76 -17.37
CA GLY A 270 -26.49 12.81 -18.06
C GLY A 270 -27.96 12.45 -18.29
N ASP A 271 -28.25 11.21 -18.67
CA ASP A 271 -29.63 10.69 -18.81
C ASP A 271 -30.37 10.67 -17.47
N ASN A 272 -29.71 10.23 -16.40
CA ASN A 272 -30.28 10.25 -15.06
C ASN A 272 -30.63 11.68 -14.60
N ALA A 273 -29.74 12.64 -14.89
CA ALA A 273 -29.98 14.06 -14.60
C ALA A 273 -31.11 14.64 -15.47
N GLN A 274 -31.16 14.30 -16.75
CA GLN A 274 -32.22 14.75 -17.66
C GLN A 274 -33.59 14.22 -17.22
N ALA A 275 -33.68 12.95 -16.81
CA ALA A 275 -34.91 12.38 -16.28
C ALA A 275 -35.45 13.17 -15.07
N TYR A 276 -34.56 13.61 -14.17
CA TYR A 276 -34.93 14.49 -13.06
C TYR A 276 -35.42 15.87 -13.54
N LEU A 277 -34.67 16.50 -14.46
CA LEU A 277 -35.02 17.82 -15.01
C LEU A 277 -36.38 17.84 -15.73
N ASP A 278 -36.75 16.71 -16.33
CA ASP A 278 -38.06 16.51 -16.98
C ASP A 278 -39.20 16.24 -15.98
N GLY A 279 -38.89 16.15 -14.67
CA GLY A 279 -39.85 15.84 -13.61
C GLY A 279 -40.18 14.35 -13.49
N GLY A 280 -39.35 13.48 -14.08
CA GLY A 280 -39.46 12.03 -13.96
C GLY A 280 -39.04 11.52 -12.58
N ILE A 281 -39.62 10.40 -12.17
CA ILE A 281 -39.23 9.65 -10.97
C ILE A 281 -38.68 8.32 -11.45
N ARG A 282 -37.36 8.14 -11.36
CA ARG A 282 -36.68 6.87 -11.63
C ARG A 282 -36.93 5.90 -10.48
N GLN A 283 -37.08 4.62 -10.78
CA GLN A 283 -37.44 3.61 -9.77
C GLN A 283 -36.50 2.41 -9.76
N ASP A 284 -36.29 1.86 -8.56
CA ASP A 284 -35.58 0.59 -8.40
C ASP A 284 -36.49 -0.61 -8.73
N ILE A 285 -35.93 -1.82 -8.63
CA ILE A 285 -36.65 -3.07 -8.92
C ILE A 285 -37.86 -3.32 -8.00
N ASN A 286 -37.92 -2.65 -6.84
CA ASN A 286 -39.00 -2.73 -5.87
C ASN A 286 -40.02 -1.57 -6.01
N GLY A 287 -39.82 -0.67 -6.98
CA GLY A 287 -40.66 0.50 -7.21
C GLY A 287 -40.37 1.68 -6.27
N ASN A 288 -39.29 1.64 -5.49
CA ASN A 288 -38.86 2.79 -4.68
C ASN A 288 -38.22 3.86 -5.57
N ALA A 289 -38.37 5.13 -5.20
CA ALA A 289 -37.75 6.21 -5.95
C ALA A 289 -36.21 6.18 -5.78
N ILE A 290 -35.49 6.24 -6.90
CA ILE A 290 -34.04 6.41 -6.92
C ILE A 290 -33.74 7.91 -6.85
N THR A 291 -33.18 8.36 -5.74
CA THR A 291 -32.85 9.78 -5.53
C THR A 291 -31.44 10.12 -5.98
N SER A 292 -30.48 9.21 -5.82
CA SER A 292 -29.09 9.42 -6.24
C SER A 292 -28.98 9.42 -7.77
N ILE A 293 -28.50 10.52 -8.35
CA ILE A 293 -28.27 10.63 -9.81
C ILE A 293 -27.30 9.55 -10.34
N TYR A 294 -26.35 9.10 -9.51
CA TYR A 294 -25.35 8.12 -9.92
C TYR A 294 -25.81 6.67 -9.89
N LEU A 295 -26.99 6.36 -9.35
CA LEU A 295 -27.58 5.01 -9.43
C LEU A 295 -28.47 4.92 -10.66
N THR A 296 -28.29 3.93 -11.53
CA THR A 296 -29.19 3.64 -12.67
C THR A 296 -30.43 2.86 -12.21
N GLU A 297 -31.44 2.68 -13.07
CA GLU A 297 -32.61 1.81 -12.76
C GLU A 297 -32.29 0.31 -12.87
N ASP A 298 -31.25 -0.03 -13.62
CA ASP A 298 -30.79 -1.41 -13.84
C ASP A 298 -29.65 -1.85 -12.90
N GLY A 299 -29.46 -1.15 -11.79
CA GLY A 299 -28.64 -1.63 -10.67
C GLY A 299 -27.15 -1.38 -10.85
N ARG A 300 -26.77 -0.24 -11.43
CA ARG A 300 -25.38 0.17 -11.57
C ARG A 300 -25.13 1.45 -10.79
N ASP A 301 -24.07 1.45 -9.99
CA ASP A 301 -23.52 2.64 -9.36
C ASP A 301 -22.44 3.24 -10.29
N LEU A 302 -22.83 4.28 -11.05
CA LEU A 302 -21.95 4.95 -12.01
C LEU A 302 -20.79 5.66 -11.32
N LYS A 303 -20.97 6.14 -10.08
CA LYS A 303 -19.89 6.77 -9.31
C LYS A 303 -18.77 5.75 -9.07
N GLN A 304 -19.12 4.54 -8.64
CA GLN A 304 -18.15 3.47 -8.41
C GLN A 304 -17.55 2.96 -9.72
N LEU A 305 -18.40 2.68 -10.71
CA LEU A 305 -17.96 2.10 -11.99
C LEU A 305 -16.96 3.02 -12.71
N ILE A 306 -17.24 4.32 -12.79
CA ILE A 306 -16.34 5.32 -13.38
C ILE A 306 -15.01 5.36 -12.62
N GLN A 307 -15.06 5.47 -11.29
CA GLN A 307 -13.83 5.59 -10.49
C GLN A 307 -12.96 4.35 -10.63
N LYS A 308 -13.53 3.14 -10.46
CA LYS A 308 -12.75 1.90 -10.49
C LYS A 308 -12.19 1.68 -11.89
N PHE A 309 -13.00 1.93 -12.92
CA PHE A 309 -12.52 1.80 -14.29
C PHE A 309 -11.38 2.78 -14.59
N LEU A 310 -11.44 4.05 -14.15
CA LEU A 310 -10.33 5.00 -14.32
C LEU A 310 -9.07 4.61 -13.55
N LEU A 311 -9.20 4.06 -12.34
CA LEU A 311 -8.04 3.50 -11.61
C LEU A 311 -7.39 2.35 -12.41
N MET A 312 -8.19 1.58 -13.15
CA MET A 312 -7.68 0.51 -14.00
C MET A 312 -7.11 1.01 -15.34
N SER A 313 -7.86 1.84 -16.06
CA SER A 313 -7.58 2.26 -17.42
C SER A 313 -6.65 3.46 -17.52
N VAL A 314 -6.31 4.10 -16.40
CA VAL A 314 -5.31 5.17 -16.32
C VAL A 314 -4.16 4.73 -15.43
N ALA A 315 -4.41 4.51 -14.13
CA ALA A 315 -3.30 4.29 -13.20
C ALA A 315 -2.64 2.91 -13.43
N TYR A 316 -3.43 1.84 -13.38
CA TYR A 316 -2.88 0.50 -13.52
C TYR A 316 -2.33 0.21 -14.92
N SER A 317 -3.05 0.58 -15.98
CA SER A 317 -2.57 0.40 -17.36
C SER A 317 -1.27 1.14 -17.63
N GLN A 318 -1.12 2.39 -17.18
CA GLN A 318 0.13 3.13 -17.35
C GLN A 318 1.26 2.53 -16.51
N GLY A 319 0.97 2.08 -15.29
CA GLY A 319 1.97 1.39 -14.45
C GLY A 319 2.49 0.12 -15.12
N ALA A 320 1.59 -0.79 -15.51
CA ALA A 320 1.92 -2.14 -15.98
C ALA A 320 2.38 -2.22 -17.44
N ASP A 321 1.89 -1.34 -18.32
CA ASP A 321 2.04 -1.44 -19.79
C ASP A 321 2.72 -0.21 -20.43
N ASP A 322 3.36 0.64 -19.63
CA ASP A 322 4.17 1.77 -20.11
C ASP A 322 5.40 2.01 -19.22
N TYR A 323 5.18 2.45 -17.97
CA TYR A 323 6.27 2.92 -17.13
C TYR A 323 7.15 1.80 -16.56
N LEU A 324 6.55 0.67 -16.17
CA LEU A 324 7.28 -0.48 -15.66
C LEU A 324 7.53 -1.56 -16.71
N ASP A 325 7.06 -1.35 -17.95
CA ASP A 325 7.31 -2.28 -19.03
C ASP A 325 8.75 -2.16 -19.59
N TYR A 326 9.18 -3.14 -20.37
CA TYR A 326 10.52 -3.22 -20.91
C TYR A 326 10.58 -3.82 -22.32
N ASP A 327 9.47 -3.78 -23.08
CA ASP A 327 9.41 -4.35 -24.43
C ASP A 327 9.97 -3.40 -25.50
N LEU A 328 10.00 -2.09 -25.23
CA LEU A 328 10.51 -1.07 -26.16
C LEU A 328 11.85 -0.48 -25.73
N ASP A 329 12.75 -0.29 -26.70
CA ASP A 329 14.06 0.34 -26.48
C ASP A 329 13.91 1.82 -26.12
N GLY A 330 14.64 2.30 -25.11
CA GLY A 330 14.59 3.68 -24.63
C GLY A 330 13.28 4.09 -23.93
N LYS A 331 12.43 3.13 -23.57
CA LYS A 331 11.15 3.32 -22.87
C LYS A 331 11.06 2.40 -21.65
N GLY A 332 10.19 2.75 -20.70
CA GLY A 332 10.02 1.99 -19.46
C GLY A 332 11.37 1.73 -18.79
N LEU A 333 11.63 0.47 -18.42
CA LEU A 333 12.89 0.07 -17.78
C LEU A 333 14.13 0.16 -18.69
N ASN A 334 13.95 0.27 -20.02
CA ASN A 334 15.07 0.46 -20.96
C ASN A 334 15.47 1.94 -21.14
N SER A 335 14.93 2.85 -20.31
CA SER A 335 15.30 4.26 -20.31
C SER A 335 16.76 4.49 -19.89
N ASP A 336 17.34 5.64 -20.25
CA ASP A 336 18.72 6.00 -19.89
C ASP A 336 18.91 6.18 -18.37
N ASN A 337 19.97 5.57 -17.82
CA ASN A 337 20.37 5.72 -16.42
C ASN A 337 21.69 6.49 -16.23
N VAL A 338 22.16 7.23 -17.24
CA VAL A 338 23.44 7.94 -17.18
C VAL A 338 23.24 9.44 -17.09
N SER A 339 22.36 10.01 -17.90
CA SER A 339 22.27 11.46 -18.09
C SER A 339 21.36 12.11 -17.06
N ASN A 340 21.71 13.32 -16.62
CA ASN A 340 20.78 14.17 -15.87
C ASN A 340 19.67 14.65 -16.82
N LYS A 341 18.47 14.10 -16.69
CA LYS A 341 17.34 14.39 -17.58
C LYS A 341 16.88 15.83 -17.37
N ASP A 342 17.04 16.66 -18.39
CA ASP A 342 16.63 18.07 -18.42
C ASP A 342 17.17 18.90 -17.23
N ASP A 343 18.35 18.55 -16.70
CA ASP A 343 18.94 19.14 -15.49
C ASP A 343 18.07 19.04 -14.22
N LYS A 344 17.17 18.05 -14.14
CA LYS A 344 16.20 17.89 -13.03
C LYS A 344 16.69 17.09 -11.83
N GLY A 345 17.92 16.61 -11.84
CA GLY A 345 18.51 15.89 -10.71
C GLY A 345 18.18 14.40 -10.67
N TYR A 346 17.71 13.83 -11.77
CA TYR A 346 17.44 12.39 -11.92
C TYR A 346 17.75 11.92 -13.33
N THR A 347 17.93 10.61 -13.50
CA THR A 347 18.03 9.97 -14.82
C THR A 347 16.66 9.76 -15.46
N ALA A 348 16.62 9.40 -16.74
CA ALA A 348 15.36 9.05 -17.37
C ALA A 348 14.76 7.78 -16.77
N LEU A 349 15.59 6.78 -16.43
CA LEU A 349 15.14 5.55 -15.79
C LEU A 349 14.63 5.78 -14.36
N GLU A 350 15.34 6.59 -13.57
CA GLU A 350 14.88 6.99 -12.22
C GLU A 350 13.49 7.61 -12.29
N HIS A 351 13.31 8.62 -13.15
CA HIS A 351 12.01 9.27 -13.33
C HIS A 351 10.91 8.32 -13.82
N THR A 352 11.20 7.50 -14.84
CA THR A 352 10.22 6.56 -15.39
C THR A 352 9.78 5.53 -14.35
N TYR A 353 10.71 5.03 -13.54
CA TYR A 353 10.41 4.09 -12.46
C TYR A 353 9.58 4.75 -11.35
N ASP A 354 9.94 5.98 -10.96
CA ASP A 354 9.21 6.80 -10.00
C ASP A 354 7.77 7.07 -10.47
N GLU A 355 7.56 7.30 -11.78
CA GLU A 355 6.23 7.43 -12.38
C GLU A 355 5.43 6.12 -12.32
N GLY A 356 6.07 4.96 -12.45
CA GLY A 356 5.44 3.66 -12.23
C GLY A 356 4.97 3.49 -10.78
N PHE A 357 5.82 3.81 -9.81
CA PHE A 357 5.48 3.82 -8.38
C PHE A 357 4.36 4.83 -8.06
N GLY A 358 4.41 6.03 -8.63
CA GLY A 358 3.37 7.05 -8.42
C GLY A 358 1.96 6.59 -8.81
N TYR A 359 1.84 5.72 -9.81
CA TYR A 359 0.53 5.12 -10.17
C TYR A 359 0.08 4.00 -9.23
N PHE A 360 1.01 3.29 -8.56
CA PHE A 360 0.65 2.38 -7.48
C PHE A 360 -0.05 3.13 -6.34
N GLY A 361 0.38 4.37 -6.09
CA GLY A 361 -0.31 5.32 -5.21
C GLY A 361 -0.07 5.05 -3.73
N ALA A 362 1.05 4.44 -3.37
CA ALA A 362 1.46 4.32 -1.97
C ALA A 362 2.11 5.62 -1.48
N ALA A 363 1.92 5.92 -0.20
CA ALA A 363 2.74 6.90 0.52
C ALA A 363 4.22 6.46 0.53
N ARG A 364 5.15 7.36 0.80
CA ARG A 364 6.58 7.02 0.77
C ARG A 364 6.99 6.15 1.94
N ASP A 365 6.37 6.35 3.08
CA ASP A 365 6.53 5.62 4.35
C ASP A 365 5.54 4.44 4.45
N TYR A 366 5.18 3.83 3.32
CA TYR A 366 4.12 2.81 3.25
C TYR A 366 4.32 1.63 4.19
N LEU A 367 5.58 1.23 4.44
CA LEU A 367 5.90 0.10 5.33
C LEU A 367 5.73 0.41 6.82
N ASP A 368 5.55 1.68 7.19
CA ASP A 368 5.27 2.09 8.57
C ASP A 368 3.80 1.88 8.95
N TYR A 369 2.92 1.70 7.97
CA TYR A 369 1.52 1.42 8.21
C TYR A 369 1.30 -0.08 8.46
N SER A 370 0.40 -0.39 9.37
CA SER A 370 -0.26 -1.69 9.40
C SER A 370 -1.35 -1.79 8.32
N ASP A 371 -1.72 -3.01 7.93
CA ASP A 371 -2.85 -3.16 7.00
C ASP A 371 -4.15 -2.59 7.58
N ASP A 372 -4.36 -2.67 8.91
CA ASP A 372 -5.51 -2.06 9.60
C ASP A 372 -5.58 -0.54 9.37
N GLU A 373 -4.43 0.13 9.40
CA GLU A 373 -4.28 1.57 9.18
C GLU A 373 -4.54 1.95 7.72
N LEU A 374 -3.91 1.23 6.77
CA LEU A 374 -4.13 1.44 5.33
C LEU A 374 -5.58 1.16 4.90
N ALA A 375 -6.23 0.16 5.52
CA ALA A 375 -7.62 -0.18 5.25
C ALA A 375 -8.62 0.75 5.97
N GLN A 376 -8.15 1.63 6.86
CA GLN A 376 -8.96 2.51 7.71
C GLN A 376 -9.92 1.73 8.61
N LYS A 377 -9.41 0.67 9.26
CA LYS A 377 -10.17 -0.26 10.09
C LYS A 377 -9.61 -0.44 11.50
N GLY A 378 -8.55 0.28 11.87
CA GLY A 378 -7.94 0.23 13.20
C GLY A 378 -6.51 0.74 13.20
N GLY A 379 -5.80 0.56 14.32
CA GLY A 379 -4.43 1.04 14.51
C GLY A 379 -4.36 2.43 15.15
N ARG A 380 -3.33 3.21 14.81
CA ARG A 380 -3.15 4.58 15.28
C ARG A 380 -4.18 5.51 14.62
N ASP A 381 -4.80 6.37 15.42
CA ASP A 381 -5.91 7.23 14.98
C ASP A 381 -5.51 8.20 13.84
N ASP A 382 -4.25 8.63 13.82
CA ASP A 382 -3.65 9.57 12.87
C ASP A 382 -2.93 8.91 11.68
N TRP A 383 -3.08 7.58 11.51
CA TRP A 383 -2.47 6.78 10.43
C TRP A 383 -3.51 6.16 9.48
N GLN A 384 -4.74 6.67 9.44
CA GLN A 384 -5.85 6.05 8.72
C GLN A 384 -5.78 6.29 7.20
N GLY A 385 -4.88 5.57 6.52
CA GLY A 385 -4.59 5.68 5.08
C GLY A 385 -3.73 6.90 4.71
N MET A 386 -3.35 7.71 5.69
CA MET A 386 -2.48 8.88 5.56
C MET A 386 -1.87 9.21 6.91
N HIS A 387 -0.74 9.90 6.92
CA HIS A 387 -0.07 10.37 8.12
C HIS A 387 0.81 11.59 7.83
N ASP A 388 0.77 12.61 8.71
CA ASP A 388 1.67 13.77 8.63
C ASP A 388 3.03 13.41 9.23
N THR A 389 3.81 12.65 8.46
CA THR A 389 5.09 12.07 8.87
C THR A 389 6.11 13.16 9.23
N ASN A 390 6.04 14.32 8.57
CA ASN A 390 6.97 15.43 8.83
C ASN A 390 6.52 16.38 9.96
N GLY A 391 5.26 16.28 10.40
CA GLY A 391 4.69 17.03 11.52
C GLY A 391 4.43 18.52 11.24
N ASP A 392 4.24 18.92 9.97
CA ASP A 392 3.97 20.33 9.60
C ASP A 392 2.49 20.72 9.68
N GLY A 393 1.62 19.78 10.03
CA GLY A 393 0.20 19.96 10.27
C GLY A 393 -0.67 19.84 9.01
N VAL A 394 -0.11 19.43 7.87
CA VAL A 394 -0.83 19.18 6.62
C VAL A 394 -0.37 17.88 5.96
N ILE A 395 -1.24 17.24 5.19
CA ILE A 395 -0.90 16.01 4.46
C ILE A 395 -0.36 16.34 3.07
N ASP A 396 0.88 15.97 2.77
CA ASP A 396 1.46 16.03 1.42
C ASP A 396 0.97 14.87 0.57
N LEU A 397 0.15 15.17 -0.45
CA LEU A 397 -0.39 14.15 -1.34
C LEU A 397 0.69 13.42 -2.16
N ASN A 398 1.92 13.95 -2.27
CA ASN A 398 3.01 13.25 -2.96
C ASN A 398 3.80 12.29 -2.06
N SER A 399 3.58 12.27 -0.75
CA SER A 399 4.40 11.45 0.15
C SER A 399 3.67 10.83 1.32
N GLU A 400 2.54 11.36 1.74
CA GLU A 400 1.90 11.09 3.03
C GLU A 400 0.47 10.53 2.89
N TYR A 401 0.02 10.28 1.65
CA TYR A 401 -1.34 9.82 1.36
C TYR A 401 -1.35 8.56 0.49
N ASN A 402 -2.19 7.60 0.86
CA ASN A 402 -2.37 6.34 0.11
C ASN A 402 -3.61 6.40 -0.79
N PHE A 403 -3.38 6.32 -2.09
CA PHE A 403 -4.41 6.36 -3.12
C PHE A 403 -4.85 4.98 -3.60
N GLY A 404 -6.14 4.85 -3.90
CA GLY A 404 -6.67 3.82 -4.80
C GLY A 404 -6.22 2.40 -4.44
N GLN A 405 -5.37 1.82 -5.31
CA GLN A 405 -5.02 0.41 -5.29
C GLN A 405 -4.06 0.03 -4.14
N SER A 406 -3.20 0.94 -3.66
CA SER A 406 -2.34 0.66 -2.50
C SER A 406 -3.20 0.28 -1.29
N THR A 407 -4.25 1.06 -0.99
CA THR A 407 -5.19 0.76 0.10
C THR A 407 -5.99 -0.54 -0.09
N ASN A 408 -6.15 -1.02 -1.33
CA ASN A 408 -6.87 -2.25 -1.60
C ASN A 408 -6.05 -3.48 -1.23
N ALA A 409 -4.73 -3.47 -1.42
CA ALA A 409 -3.84 -4.54 -0.98
C ALA A 409 -4.06 -4.82 0.53
N ALA A 410 -4.01 -3.77 1.36
CA ALA A 410 -4.22 -3.88 2.80
C ALA A 410 -5.60 -4.46 3.17
N LYS A 411 -6.67 -4.03 2.51
CA LYS A 411 -8.02 -4.58 2.74
C LYS A 411 -8.07 -6.08 2.46
N ARG A 412 -7.32 -6.54 1.45
CA ARG A 412 -7.31 -7.95 1.04
C ARG A 412 -6.40 -8.81 1.90
N ASP A 413 -5.26 -8.27 2.34
CA ASP A 413 -4.40 -8.92 3.34
C ASP A 413 -5.16 -9.15 4.65
N ARG A 414 -5.89 -8.14 5.15
CA ARG A 414 -6.76 -8.28 6.34
C ARG A 414 -7.90 -9.28 6.16
N GLY A 415 -8.46 -9.34 4.95
CA GLY A 415 -9.56 -10.23 4.61
C GLY A 415 -9.11 -11.68 4.38
N ALA A 416 -7.81 -11.94 4.32
CA ALA A 416 -7.29 -13.25 3.98
C ALA A 416 -7.45 -14.25 5.13
N THR A 417 -7.94 -15.44 4.80
CA THR A 417 -7.98 -16.59 5.72
C THR A 417 -6.63 -17.33 5.74
N VAL A 418 -6.04 -17.50 4.57
CA VAL A 418 -4.65 -17.90 4.38
C VAL A 418 -3.84 -16.62 4.21
N ALA A 419 -2.97 -16.34 5.17
CA ALA A 419 -2.22 -15.08 5.24
C ALA A 419 -1.53 -14.73 3.92
N THR A 420 -1.71 -13.47 3.51
CA THR A 420 -1.01 -12.80 2.42
C THR A 420 -0.38 -11.53 2.97
N ASP A 421 0.56 -10.95 2.24
CA ASP A 421 1.21 -9.69 2.58
C ASP A 421 1.55 -8.94 1.28
N MET A 422 0.51 -8.61 0.52
CA MET A 422 0.63 -7.93 -0.77
C MET A 422 1.10 -6.49 -0.60
N THR A 423 0.74 -5.85 0.52
CA THR A 423 1.22 -4.50 0.87
C THR A 423 2.74 -4.47 0.97
N ALA A 424 3.33 -5.26 1.88
CA ALA A 424 4.78 -5.23 2.06
C ALA A 424 5.50 -5.84 0.85
N ALA A 425 4.97 -6.89 0.23
CA ALA A 425 5.64 -7.53 -0.92
C ALA A 425 5.76 -6.57 -2.11
N ALA A 426 4.70 -5.83 -2.45
CA ALA A 426 4.74 -4.85 -3.55
C ALA A 426 5.71 -3.71 -3.24
N MET A 427 5.62 -3.12 -2.05
CA MET A 427 6.43 -1.97 -1.66
C MET A 427 7.92 -2.31 -1.55
N ASN A 428 8.26 -3.43 -0.92
CA ASN A 428 9.65 -3.90 -0.84
C ASN A 428 10.26 -4.10 -2.23
N ALA A 429 9.47 -4.59 -3.19
CA ALA A 429 9.95 -4.78 -4.56
C ALA A 429 10.16 -3.42 -5.28
N PHE A 430 9.27 -2.44 -5.08
CA PHE A 430 9.47 -1.08 -5.57
C PHE A 430 10.75 -0.44 -5.01
N LEU A 431 10.96 -0.55 -3.70
CA LEU A 431 12.16 -0.05 -3.04
C LEU A 431 13.43 -0.71 -3.58
N GLN A 432 13.46 -2.04 -3.64
CA GLN A 432 14.61 -2.79 -4.14
C GLN A 432 14.90 -2.50 -5.62
N GLY A 433 13.87 -2.38 -6.46
CA GLY A 433 14.05 -2.02 -7.86
C GLY A 433 14.64 -0.62 -8.02
N ARG A 434 14.14 0.36 -7.25
CA ARG A 434 14.68 1.72 -7.28
C ARG A 434 16.09 1.81 -6.71
N GLN A 435 16.43 0.98 -5.72
CA GLN A 435 17.79 0.85 -5.19
C GLN A 435 18.76 0.31 -6.25
N ILE A 436 18.38 -0.72 -7.01
CA ILE A 436 19.19 -1.27 -8.11
C ILE A 436 19.53 -0.18 -9.15
N ILE A 437 18.56 0.66 -9.51
CA ILE A 437 18.77 1.78 -10.44
C ILE A 437 19.75 2.80 -9.83
N THR A 438 19.58 3.11 -8.55
CA THR A 438 20.39 4.08 -7.80
C THR A 438 21.85 3.63 -7.68
N ASP A 439 22.08 2.36 -7.34
CA ASP A 439 23.42 1.80 -7.11
C ASP A 439 24.21 1.54 -8.39
N ALA A 440 23.55 1.57 -9.57
CA ALA A 440 24.24 1.44 -10.83
C ALA A 440 25.18 2.63 -11.10
N ASP A 441 26.48 2.36 -11.29
CA ASP A 441 27.48 3.34 -11.71
C ASP A 441 27.39 3.56 -13.24
N GLY A 442 26.35 4.29 -13.66
CA GLY A 442 26.01 4.53 -15.06
C GLY A 442 24.92 3.59 -15.58
N ALA A 443 25.10 3.08 -16.81
CA ALA A 443 24.14 2.17 -17.42
C ALA A 443 24.10 0.83 -16.65
N LEU A 444 22.90 0.26 -16.49
CA LEU A 444 22.72 -1.02 -15.80
C LEU A 444 23.46 -2.14 -16.56
N THR A 445 24.14 -3.01 -15.82
CA THR A 445 24.63 -4.27 -16.40
C THR A 445 23.45 -5.20 -16.70
N THR A 446 23.70 -6.25 -17.49
CA THR A 446 22.69 -7.28 -17.77
C THR A 446 22.14 -7.88 -16.47
N GLU A 447 23.00 -8.19 -15.51
CA GLU A 447 22.61 -8.77 -14.23
C GLU A 447 21.76 -7.81 -13.40
N GLN A 448 22.10 -6.52 -13.40
CA GLN A 448 21.29 -5.49 -12.72
C GLN A 448 19.94 -5.30 -13.39
N MET A 449 19.90 -5.32 -14.72
CA MET A 449 18.64 -5.22 -15.48
C MET A 449 17.74 -6.45 -15.23
N ASP A 450 18.30 -7.65 -15.19
CA ASP A 450 17.55 -8.87 -14.88
C ASP A 450 17.01 -8.84 -13.43
N ALA A 451 17.81 -8.34 -12.48
CA ALA A 451 17.36 -8.13 -11.10
C ALA A 451 16.26 -7.07 -11.00
N LEU A 452 16.38 -5.95 -11.73
CA LEU A 452 15.35 -4.90 -11.79
C LEU A 452 14.04 -5.45 -12.33
N LYS A 453 14.08 -6.22 -13.42
CA LYS A 453 12.90 -6.88 -14.00
C LYS A 453 12.25 -7.84 -13.00
N ALA A 454 13.03 -8.61 -12.26
CA ALA A 454 12.51 -9.50 -11.22
C ALA A 454 11.75 -8.72 -10.14
N GLN A 455 12.27 -7.58 -9.69
CA GLN A 455 11.58 -6.74 -8.70
C GLN A 455 10.29 -6.13 -9.27
N VAL A 456 10.32 -5.64 -10.50
CA VAL A 456 9.11 -5.11 -11.16
C VAL A 456 8.04 -6.20 -11.31
N THR A 457 8.43 -7.43 -11.67
CA THR A 457 7.51 -8.56 -11.72
C THR A 457 6.85 -8.80 -10.36
N ILE A 458 7.63 -8.84 -9.27
CA ILE A 458 7.08 -9.04 -7.91
C ILE A 458 6.12 -7.90 -7.55
N ALA A 459 6.47 -6.64 -7.86
CA ALA A 459 5.62 -5.48 -7.59
C ALA A 459 4.27 -5.57 -8.35
N LEU A 460 4.32 -5.87 -9.65
CA LEU A 460 3.13 -5.98 -10.50
C LEU A 460 2.27 -7.20 -10.15
N GLU A 461 2.86 -8.34 -9.81
CA GLU A 461 2.13 -9.55 -9.40
C GLU A 461 1.32 -9.31 -8.12
N ASN A 462 1.91 -8.63 -7.13
CA ASN A 462 1.20 -8.31 -5.88
C ASN A 462 0.15 -7.20 -6.07
N TRP A 463 0.45 -6.19 -6.90
CA TRP A 463 -0.53 -5.17 -7.26
C TRP A 463 -1.73 -5.79 -7.99
N GLU A 464 -1.49 -6.63 -9.00
CA GLU A 464 -2.55 -7.32 -9.73
C GLU A 464 -3.33 -8.29 -8.83
N MET A 465 -2.65 -9.06 -7.96
CA MET A 465 -3.32 -9.94 -7.00
C MET A 465 -4.25 -9.15 -6.05
N ALA A 466 -3.85 -7.96 -5.59
CA ALA A 466 -4.72 -7.11 -4.79
C ALA A 466 -6.00 -6.70 -5.54
N ILE A 467 -5.88 -6.41 -6.85
CA ILE A 467 -7.03 -6.11 -7.72
C ILE A 467 -7.90 -7.36 -7.88
N VAL A 468 -7.31 -8.52 -8.20
CA VAL A 468 -8.04 -9.79 -8.39
C VAL A 468 -8.77 -10.22 -7.11
N ALA A 469 -8.10 -10.14 -5.96
CA ALA A 469 -8.70 -10.42 -4.66
C ALA A 469 -9.87 -9.46 -4.37
N THR A 470 -9.77 -8.20 -4.82
CA THR A 470 -10.87 -7.22 -4.72
C THR A 470 -12.03 -7.56 -5.65
N VAL A 471 -11.78 -8.06 -6.86
CA VAL A 471 -12.84 -8.57 -7.75
C VAL A 471 -13.53 -9.79 -7.14
N VAL A 472 -12.77 -10.73 -6.58
CA VAL A 472 -13.30 -11.91 -5.89
C VAL A 472 -14.17 -11.52 -4.68
N HIS A 473 -13.71 -10.55 -3.88
CA HIS A 473 -14.48 -9.97 -2.78
C HIS A 473 -15.84 -9.46 -3.26
N TYR A 474 -15.85 -8.63 -4.30
CA TYR A 474 -17.12 -8.08 -4.79
C TYR A 474 -17.98 -9.09 -5.57
N ILE A 475 -17.41 -10.18 -6.10
CA ILE A 475 -18.20 -11.33 -6.56
C ILE A 475 -18.95 -11.96 -5.38
N ASN A 476 -18.28 -12.17 -4.24
CA ASN A 476 -18.90 -12.75 -3.05
C ASN A 476 -20.01 -11.83 -2.50
N ASP A 477 -19.76 -10.53 -2.39
CA ASP A 477 -20.73 -9.55 -1.90
C ASP A 477 -21.94 -9.41 -2.85
N THR A 478 -21.69 -9.29 -4.16
CA THR A 478 -22.77 -9.25 -5.17
C THR A 478 -23.63 -10.51 -5.10
N ASN A 479 -23.00 -11.69 -4.97
CA ASN A 479 -23.72 -12.94 -4.85
C ASN A 479 -24.56 -13.00 -3.54
N ALA A 480 -24.05 -12.46 -2.43
CA ALA A 480 -24.79 -12.37 -1.18
C ALA A 480 -26.00 -11.43 -1.27
N ASP A 481 -25.87 -10.29 -1.94
CA ASP A 481 -26.98 -9.36 -2.13
C ASP A 481 -28.05 -9.92 -3.08
N LEU A 482 -27.65 -10.64 -4.12
CA LEU A 482 -28.59 -11.37 -4.99
C LEU A 482 -29.33 -12.48 -4.23
N ALA A 483 -28.70 -13.12 -3.24
CA ALA A 483 -29.35 -14.12 -2.40
C ALA A 483 -30.47 -13.48 -1.54
N LYS A 484 -30.22 -12.29 -0.98
CA LYS A 484 -31.23 -11.52 -0.25
C LYS A 484 -32.38 -11.11 -1.18
N LEU A 485 -32.06 -10.61 -2.38
CA LEU A 485 -33.07 -10.25 -3.39
C LEU A 485 -33.94 -11.45 -3.77
N ALA A 486 -33.34 -12.60 -4.08
CA ALA A 486 -34.05 -13.82 -4.47
C ALA A 486 -34.94 -14.37 -3.34
N ALA A 487 -34.53 -14.16 -2.09
CA ALA A 487 -35.31 -14.54 -0.92
C ALA A 487 -36.41 -13.53 -0.55
N ALA A 488 -36.49 -12.38 -1.24
CA ALA A 488 -37.29 -11.24 -0.83
C ALA A 488 -37.03 -10.83 0.64
N ASP A 489 -35.75 -10.84 1.01
CA ASP A 489 -35.26 -10.50 2.34
C ASP A 489 -35.49 -9.00 2.63
N GLU A 490 -35.87 -8.67 3.86
CA GLU A 490 -36.08 -7.28 4.29
C GLU A 490 -34.77 -6.49 4.38
N ASP A 491 -33.65 -7.18 4.54
CA ASP A 491 -32.30 -6.60 4.57
C ASP A 491 -31.72 -6.38 3.16
N PHE A 492 -32.47 -6.67 2.08
CA PHE A 492 -32.01 -6.37 0.73
C PHE A 492 -31.89 -4.85 0.51
N SER A 493 -30.72 -4.44 0.02
CA SER A 493 -30.39 -3.05 -0.30
C SER A 493 -30.05 -2.93 -1.78
N TYR A 494 -30.88 -2.21 -2.52
CA TYR A 494 -30.66 -1.94 -3.94
C TYR A 494 -29.35 -1.19 -4.19
N SER A 495 -29.05 -0.20 -3.34
CA SER A 495 -27.82 0.58 -3.44
C SER A 495 -26.58 -0.26 -3.16
N ASP A 496 -26.65 -1.24 -2.25
CA ASP A 496 -25.51 -2.11 -1.96
C ASP A 496 -25.24 -3.07 -3.12
N LEU A 497 -26.28 -3.70 -3.68
CA LEU A 497 -26.12 -4.53 -4.88
C LEU A 497 -25.52 -3.72 -6.04
N ALA A 498 -26.04 -2.51 -6.29
CA ALA A 498 -25.55 -1.65 -7.36
C ALA A 498 -24.09 -1.25 -7.15
N LYS A 499 -23.72 -0.93 -5.90
CA LYS A 499 -22.35 -0.60 -5.51
C LYS A 499 -21.41 -1.80 -5.71
N HIS A 500 -21.71 -2.95 -5.10
CA HIS A 500 -20.85 -4.13 -5.14
C HIS A 500 -20.66 -4.62 -6.58
N TRP A 501 -21.73 -4.67 -7.37
CA TRP A 501 -21.61 -5.08 -8.78
C TRP A 501 -20.74 -4.10 -9.58
N SER A 502 -20.92 -2.79 -9.37
CA SER A 502 -20.15 -1.77 -10.10
C SER A 502 -18.67 -1.72 -9.70
N GLU A 503 -18.33 -1.95 -8.43
CA GLU A 503 -16.94 -2.09 -8.00
C GLU A 503 -16.30 -3.36 -8.58
N MET A 504 -17.01 -4.51 -8.53
CA MET A 504 -16.59 -5.75 -9.19
C MET A 504 -16.28 -5.53 -10.67
N LYS A 505 -17.24 -4.98 -11.43
CA LYS A 505 -17.12 -4.79 -12.88
C LYS A 505 -16.00 -3.83 -13.24
N GLY A 506 -15.90 -2.70 -12.52
CA GLY A 506 -14.91 -1.67 -12.81
C GLY A 506 -13.47 -2.15 -12.61
N PHE A 507 -13.20 -2.91 -11.54
CA PHE A 507 -11.88 -3.53 -11.35
C PHE A 507 -11.64 -4.68 -12.33
N ALA A 508 -12.62 -5.55 -12.57
CA ALA A 508 -12.48 -6.69 -13.47
C ALA A 508 -12.09 -6.27 -14.90
N LEU A 509 -12.67 -5.17 -15.40
CA LEU A 509 -12.33 -4.62 -16.73
C LEU A 509 -10.84 -4.32 -16.90
N GLY A 510 -10.13 -4.07 -15.80
CA GLY A 510 -8.73 -3.72 -15.82
C GLY A 510 -7.75 -4.88 -15.94
N LEU A 511 -8.22 -6.13 -15.73
CA LEU A 511 -7.37 -7.32 -15.76
C LEU A 511 -6.82 -7.65 -17.16
N GLN A 512 -7.24 -6.91 -18.19
CA GLN A 512 -6.69 -7.03 -19.55
C GLN A 512 -5.45 -6.16 -19.78
N PHE A 513 -5.14 -5.20 -18.90
CA PHE A 513 -4.14 -4.17 -19.18
C PHE A 513 -2.70 -4.58 -18.86
N ASN A 514 -2.46 -5.62 -18.06
CA ASN A 514 -1.09 -6.11 -17.84
C ASN A 514 -0.70 -7.09 -18.97
N PRO A 515 0.34 -6.80 -19.78
CA PRO A 515 0.81 -7.71 -20.84
C PRO A 515 1.30 -9.07 -20.33
N LYS A 516 1.55 -9.18 -19.02
CA LYS A 516 2.11 -10.36 -18.35
C LYS A 516 1.09 -11.00 -17.40
N ALA A 517 -0.19 -10.64 -17.51
CA ALA A 517 -1.27 -11.20 -16.69
C ALA A 517 -1.36 -12.74 -16.83
N PRO A 518 -1.55 -13.48 -15.72
CA PRO A 518 -1.86 -14.92 -15.78
C PRO A 518 -3.18 -15.23 -16.48
N LEU A 519 -4.13 -14.29 -16.46
CA LEU A 519 -5.44 -14.42 -17.09
C LEU A 519 -5.34 -14.26 -18.61
N THR A 520 -5.63 -15.31 -19.37
CA THR A 520 -5.63 -15.23 -20.84
C THR A 520 -6.80 -14.42 -21.39
N ASP A 521 -6.67 -13.85 -22.59
CA ASP A 521 -7.75 -13.09 -23.25
C ASP A 521 -9.07 -13.88 -23.35
N ALA A 522 -9.00 -15.19 -23.65
CA ALA A 522 -10.18 -16.04 -23.72
C ALA A 522 -10.85 -16.22 -22.35
N GLN A 523 -10.06 -16.35 -21.28
CA GLN A 523 -10.59 -16.41 -19.92
C GLN A 523 -11.14 -15.06 -19.47
N PHE A 524 -10.52 -13.95 -19.88
CA PHE A 524 -11.01 -12.60 -19.63
C PHE A 524 -12.38 -12.35 -20.29
N GLU A 525 -12.53 -12.71 -21.57
CA GLU A 525 -13.82 -12.63 -22.25
C GLU A 525 -14.89 -13.53 -21.58
N GLN A 526 -14.49 -14.75 -21.17
CA GLN A 526 -15.37 -15.64 -20.43
C GLN A 526 -15.80 -15.04 -19.08
N LEU A 527 -14.86 -14.46 -18.33
CA LEU A 527 -15.12 -13.79 -17.06
C LEU A 527 -16.20 -12.70 -17.23
N HIS A 528 -16.05 -11.84 -18.24
CA HIS A 528 -17.00 -10.76 -18.48
C HIS A 528 -18.33 -11.23 -19.06
N SER A 529 -18.35 -12.35 -19.81
CA SER A 529 -19.61 -13.00 -20.21
C SER A 529 -20.42 -13.48 -19.00
N LEU A 530 -19.74 -14.03 -17.99
CA LEU A 530 -20.36 -14.48 -16.73
C LEU A 530 -20.82 -13.31 -15.85
N ILE A 531 -20.05 -12.21 -15.80
CA ILE A 531 -20.39 -11.00 -15.03
C ILE A 531 -21.51 -10.19 -15.70
N GLY A 532 -21.51 -10.09 -17.04
CA GLY A 532 -22.41 -9.23 -17.80
C GLY A 532 -22.08 -7.73 -17.72
N ASP A 533 -22.93 -6.89 -18.32
CA ASP A 533 -22.79 -5.42 -18.35
C ASP A 533 -23.75 -4.67 -17.41
N MET A 534 -24.58 -5.43 -16.68
CA MET A 534 -25.44 -5.02 -15.56
C MET A 534 -25.80 -6.26 -14.72
N PRO A 535 -26.19 -6.12 -13.44
CA PRO A 535 -26.62 -7.26 -12.64
C PRO A 535 -27.97 -7.82 -13.14
N VAL A 536 -28.16 -9.14 -13.02
CA VAL A 536 -29.45 -9.79 -13.27
C VAL A 536 -30.29 -9.73 -11.99
N MET A 537 -31.18 -8.74 -11.91
CA MET A 537 -32.06 -8.50 -10.75
C MET A 537 -33.48 -9.08 -10.90
N SER A 538 -33.78 -9.72 -12.03
CA SER A 538 -35.07 -10.36 -12.29
C SER A 538 -34.90 -11.55 -13.24
N GLY A 539 -35.90 -12.42 -13.31
CA GLY A 539 -35.80 -13.65 -14.10
C GLY A 539 -35.01 -14.73 -13.37
N ASP A 540 -33.98 -15.29 -14.01
CA ASP A 540 -33.21 -16.42 -13.47
C ASP A 540 -31.99 -15.95 -12.65
N ILE A 541 -32.27 -15.40 -11.46
CA ILE A 541 -31.22 -14.93 -10.53
C ILE A 541 -30.31 -16.09 -10.09
N ALA A 542 -30.87 -17.30 -9.93
CA ALA A 542 -30.11 -18.47 -9.50
C ALA A 542 -29.06 -18.90 -10.55
N ALA A 543 -29.40 -18.84 -11.84
CA ALA A 543 -28.42 -19.05 -12.90
C ALA A 543 -27.31 -18.00 -12.87
N TYR A 544 -27.66 -16.71 -12.70
CA TYR A 544 -26.66 -15.65 -12.64
C TYR A 544 -25.72 -15.77 -11.42
N GLN A 545 -26.23 -16.17 -10.25
CA GLN A 545 -25.39 -16.49 -9.09
C GLN A 545 -24.41 -17.64 -9.39
N ALA A 546 -24.85 -18.67 -10.13
CA ALA A 546 -23.97 -19.77 -10.55
C ALA A 546 -22.88 -19.29 -11.54
N ASP A 547 -23.21 -18.36 -12.42
CA ASP A 547 -22.24 -17.72 -13.34
C ASP A 547 -21.20 -16.91 -12.55
N LEU A 548 -21.62 -16.14 -11.54
CA LEU A 548 -20.71 -15.42 -10.64
C LEU A 548 -19.76 -16.36 -9.88
N MET A 549 -20.25 -17.52 -9.41
CA MET A 549 -19.39 -18.51 -8.77
C MET A 549 -18.40 -19.15 -9.76
N THR A 550 -18.80 -19.29 -11.03
CA THR A 550 -17.90 -19.74 -12.11
C THR A 550 -16.83 -18.68 -12.42
N ALA A 551 -17.21 -17.41 -12.46
CA ALA A 551 -16.30 -16.28 -12.62
C ALA A 551 -15.24 -16.24 -11.50
N ARG A 552 -15.68 -16.43 -10.24
CA ARG A 552 -14.78 -16.53 -9.09
C ARG A 552 -13.79 -17.68 -9.21
N GLN A 553 -14.27 -18.87 -9.61
CA GLN A 553 -13.41 -20.04 -9.76
C GLN A 553 -12.39 -19.84 -10.88
N LEU A 554 -12.80 -19.21 -11.99
CA LEU A 554 -11.90 -18.89 -13.10
C LEU A 554 -10.74 -17.98 -12.65
N LEU A 555 -11.02 -16.96 -11.84
CA LEU A 555 -9.98 -16.13 -11.23
C LEU A 555 -9.11 -16.92 -10.25
N ALA A 556 -9.72 -17.75 -9.39
CA ALA A 556 -8.98 -18.56 -8.43
C ALA A 556 -8.01 -19.53 -9.11
N ASP A 557 -8.42 -20.15 -10.22
CA ASP A 557 -7.58 -21.06 -10.98
C ASP A 557 -6.46 -20.32 -11.72
N ALA A 558 -6.75 -19.16 -12.32
CA ALA A 558 -5.77 -18.39 -13.10
C ALA A 558 -4.66 -17.80 -12.22
N TYR A 559 -4.98 -17.40 -10.99
CA TYR A 559 -4.07 -16.74 -10.06
C TYR A 559 -3.63 -17.63 -8.89
N GLU A 560 -3.97 -18.93 -8.92
CA GLU A 560 -3.63 -19.91 -7.88
C GLU A 560 -4.08 -19.48 -6.45
N ILE A 561 -5.25 -18.84 -6.36
CA ILE A 561 -5.80 -18.33 -5.10
C ILE A 561 -6.18 -19.51 -4.20
N ALA A 562 -5.75 -19.46 -2.93
CA ALA A 562 -6.16 -20.44 -1.94
C ALA A 562 -7.69 -20.52 -1.82
N SER A 563 -8.25 -21.73 -1.77
CA SER A 563 -9.70 -21.94 -1.76
C SER A 563 -10.42 -21.19 -0.65
N ASP A 564 -9.79 -21.11 0.52
CA ASP A 564 -10.36 -20.43 1.69
C ASP A 564 -10.33 -18.90 1.49
N ASN A 565 -9.31 -18.35 0.83
CA ASN A 565 -9.29 -16.93 0.47
C ASN A 565 -10.36 -16.63 -0.58
N ALA A 566 -10.45 -17.44 -1.64
CA ALA A 566 -11.47 -17.25 -2.68
C ALA A 566 -12.89 -17.27 -2.10
N ALA A 567 -13.15 -18.12 -1.09
CA ALA A 567 -14.46 -18.24 -0.47
C ALA A 567 -14.81 -17.12 0.52
N ASN A 568 -13.82 -16.53 1.19
CA ASN A 568 -14.03 -15.63 2.33
C ASN A 568 -13.60 -14.18 2.09
N TRP A 569 -12.89 -13.90 0.99
CA TRP A 569 -12.49 -12.54 0.66
C TRP A 569 -13.65 -11.60 0.45
#